data_AF-A0A936PSL2-F1
#
_entry.id   AF-A0A936PSL2-F1
#
_cell.length_a   1.000
_cell.length_b   1.000
_cell.length_c   1.000
_cell.angle_alpha   90.00
_cell.angle_beta   90.00
_cell.angle_gamma   90.00
#
_symmetry.space_group_name_H-M   'P 1'
#
loop_
_entity.id
_entity.type
_entity.pdbx_description
1 polymer ?
#
loop_
_entity_poly.entity_id
_entity_poly.type
_entity_poly.pdbx_seq_one_letter_code
_entity_poly.pdbx_strand_id
1 'polypeptide(L)'
;MFKRKPLYVGAAGQAAVMSELLMLGYNVAVPEVDVGDDLFVVNDNNGNYRRVQVKTAIAQASRSSYAAQFSIPFAADRTTVYP
;
A
#
# COMPACT_ATOMS: atom_id res chain seq x y z
N MET A 1 1.22 8.27 -26.70
CA MET A 1 0.42 7.48 -25.73
C MET A 1 1.04 7.65 -24.33
N PHE A 2 0.28 8.16 -23.35
CA PHE A 2 0.82 8.71 -22.09
C PHE A 2 1.47 7.64 -21.17
N LYS A 3 2.80 7.55 -21.20
CA LYS A 3 3.65 6.67 -20.36
C LYS A 3 3.57 6.89 -18.83
N ARG A 4 2.84 7.90 -18.35
CA ARG A 4 2.79 8.30 -16.92
C ARG A 4 1.56 7.84 -16.14
N LYS A 5 0.50 7.35 -16.81
CA LYS A 5 -0.74 6.88 -16.16
C LYS A 5 -0.53 5.89 -14.99
N PRO A 6 0.36 4.86 -15.08
CA PRO A 6 0.54 3.93 -13.98
C PRO A 6 1.14 4.57 -12.71
N LEU A 7 1.97 5.61 -12.84
CA LEU A 7 2.57 6.30 -11.70
C LEU A 7 1.53 7.05 -10.87
N TYR A 8 0.64 7.81 -11.54
CA TYR A 8 -0.43 8.55 -10.85
C TYR A 8 -1.44 7.62 -10.18
N VAL A 9 -1.74 6.47 -10.79
CA VAL A 9 -2.62 5.46 -10.20
C VAL A 9 -1.99 4.85 -8.94
N GLY A 10 -0.70 4.53 -8.98
CA GLY A 10 0.02 4.05 -7.80
C GLY A 10 0.03 5.08 -6.66
N ALA A 11 0.36 6.34 -6.97
CA ALA A 11 0.35 7.42 -5.99
C ALA A 11 -1.05 7.66 -5.39
N ALA A 12 -2.10 7.59 -6.20
CA ALA A 12 -3.48 7.71 -5.72
C ALA A 12 -3.87 6.57 -4.77
N GLY A 13 -3.48 5.34 -5.09
CA GLY A 13 -3.72 4.20 -4.21
C GLY A 13 -2.94 4.29 -2.90
N GLN A 14 -1.67 4.74 -2.95
CA GLN A 14 -0.89 5.01 -1.74
C GLN A 14 -1.59 6.05 -0.85
N ALA A 15 -2.04 7.17 -1.42
CA ALA A 15 -2.75 8.20 -0.68
C ALA A 15 -4.06 7.69 -0.04
N ALA A 16 -4.81 6.83 -0.75
CA ALA A 16 -6.02 6.21 -0.21
C ALA A 16 -5.70 5.32 1.00
N VAL A 17 -4.68 4.46 0.91
CA VAL A 17 -4.23 3.61 2.03
C VAL A 17 -3.76 4.44 3.22
N MET A 18 -3.00 5.51 2.99
CA MET A 18 -2.57 6.42 4.05
C MET A 18 -3.77 7.06 4.77
N SER A 19 -4.79 7.52 4.03
CA SER A 19 -5.99 8.12 4.61
C SER A 19 -6.73 7.15 5.54
N GLU A 20 -6.93 5.91 5.10
CA GLU A 20 -7.58 4.88 5.90
C GLU A 20 -6.79 4.57 7.19
N LEU A 21 -5.47 4.42 7.09
CA LEU A 21 -4.61 4.17 8.25
C LEU A 21 -4.62 5.32 9.25
N LEU A 22 -4.59 6.56 8.78
CA LEU A 22 -4.72 7.74 9.63
C LEU A 22 -6.10 7.79 10.32
N MET A 23 -7.18 7.47 9.60
CA MET A 23 -8.53 7.38 10.19
C MET A 23 -8.64 6.28 11.26
N LEU A 24 -7.85 5.21 11.13
CA LEU A 24 -7.73 4.14 12.12
C LEU A 24 -6.80 4.49 13.30
N GLY A 25 -6.22 5.70 13.32
CA GLY A 25 -5.37 6.18 14.41
C GLY A 25 -3.92 5.71 14.35
N TYR A 26 -3.43 5.30 13.17
CA TYR A 26 -2.01 4.99 12.98
C TYR A 26 -1.25 6.21 12.49
N ASN A 27 -0.02 6.39 12.98
CA ASN A 27 0.92 7.33 12.41
C ASN A 27 1.53 6.74 11.14
N VAL A 28 1.41 7.46 10.02
CA VAL A 28 1.90 7.01 8.71
C VAL A 28 2.95 7.98 8.19
N ALA A 29 4.08 7.45 7.75
CA ALA A 29 5.17 8.22 7.16
C ALA A 29 5.59 7.64 5.81
N VAL A 30 5.97 8.53 4.88
CA VAL A 30 6.60 8.17 3.60
C VAL A 30 8.12 8.38 3.76
N PRO A 31 8.95 7.34 3.65
CA PRO A 31 10.40 7.48 3.78
C PRO A 31 11.00 8.20 2.56
N GLU A 32 11.88 9.17 2.80
CA GLU A 32 12.55 9.94 1.74
C GLU A 32 13.64 9.12 1.02
N VAL A 33 14.30 8.20 1.73
CA VAL A 33 15.30 7.27 1.21
C VAL A 33 14.80 5.85 1.48
N ASP A 34 14.34 5.13 0.45
CA ASP A 34 13.80 3.78 0.60
C ASP A 34 14.50 2.72 -0.28
N VAL A 35 14.56 1.51 0.26
CA VAL A 35 15.01 0.26 -0.37
C VAL A 35 13.79 -0.66 -0.59
N GLY A 36 12.73 -0.14 -1.22
CA GLY A 36 11.67 -0.96 -1.83
C GLY A 36 10.32 -1.09 -1.14
N ASP A 37 10.08 -0.41 -0.01
CA ASP A 37 8.75 -0.29 0.60
C ASP A 37 8.09 1.05 0.25
N ASP A 38 6.78 1.22 0.50
CA ASP A 38 6.05 2.44 0.12
C ASP A 38 5.66 3.29 1.34
N LEU A 39 5.34 2.66 2.48
CA LEU A 39 4.87 3.34 3.71
C LEU A 39 5.48 2.72 4.98
N PHE A 40 5.69 3.57 5.98
CA PHE A 40 6.00 3.19 7.36
C PHE A 40 4.82 3.54 8.26
N VAL A 41 4.30 2.56 9.00
CA VAL A 41 3.11 2.72 9.84
C VAL A 41 3.45 2.39 11.28
N VAL A 42 3.12 3.26 12.22
CA VAL A 42 3.34 3.08 13.66
C VAL A 42 1.99 3.07 14.38
N ASN A 43 1.79 2.08 15.24
CA ASN A 43 0.67 2.04 16.17
C ASN A 43 1.04 2.79 17.45
N ASP A 44 0.34 3.89 17.72
CA ASP A 44 0.68 4.78 18.84
C ASP A 44 0.44 4.14 20.21
N ASN A 45 -0.45 3.15 20.30
CA ASN A 45 -0.80 2.53 21.57
C ASN A 45 0.27 1.57 22.09
N ASN A 46 1.12 1.02 21.21
CA ASN A 46 2.13 0.03 21.59
C ASN A 46 3.52 0.24 20.95
N GLY A 47 3.67 1.26 20.09
CA GLY A 47 4.92 1.57 19.40
C GLY A 47 5.32 0.56 18.32
N ASN A 48 4.46 -0.43 18.02
CA ASN A 48 4.75 -1.40 16.97
C ASN A 48 4.68 -0.72 15.61
N TYR A 49 5.65 -1.01 14.76
CA TYR A 49 5.70 -0.49 13.42
C TYR A 49 5.62 -1.60 12.37
N ARG A 50 5.13 -1.25 11.18
CA ARG A 50 5.06 -2.12 10.01
C ARG A 50 5.47 -1.37 8.76
N ARG A 51 6.19 -2.06 7.88
CA ARG A 51 6.44 -1.61 6.50
C ARG A 51 5.29 -2.10 5.63
N VAL A 52 4.75 -1.23 4.79
CA VAL A 52 3.60 -1.54 3.94
C VAL A 52 3.96 -1.24 2.49
N GLN A 53 3.79 -2.23 1.63
CA GLN A 53 3.89 -2.09 0.19
C GLN A 53 2.49 -1.99 -0.42
N VAL A 54 2.24 -0.96 -1.23
CA VAL A 54 0.96 -0.72 -1.87
C VAL A 54 1.06 -1.06 -3.37
N LYS A 55 0.17 -1.95 -3.83
CA LYS A 55 -0.02 -2.21 -5.26
C LYS A 55 -1.42 -1.78 -5.67
N THR A 56 -1.50 -0.96 -6.71
CA THR A 56 -2.76 -0.41 -7.21
C THR A 56 -2.97 -0.84 -8.65
N ALA A 57 -4.21 -1.20 -8.98
CA ALA A 57 -4.61 -1.57 -10.33
C ALA A 57 -5.97 -0.96 -10.66
N ILE A 58 -6.15 -0.54 -11.91
CA ILE A 58 -7.46 -0.11 -12.43
C ILE A 58 -8.26 -1.38 -12.72
N ALA A 59 -9.41 -1.52 -12.09
CA ALA A 59 -10.27 -2.66 -12.34
C ALA A 59 -10.89 -2.59 -13.75
N GLN A 60 -10.90 -3.73 -14.43
CA GLN A 60 -11.63 -3.91 -15.68
C GLN A 60 -13.07 -4.29 -15.33
N ALA A 61 -14.01 -3.51 -15.86
CA ALA A 61 -15.43 -3.77 -15.72
C ALA A 61 -15.85 -4.95 -16.59
N SER A 62 -16.62 -5.86 -16.02
CA SER A 62 -17.37 -6.91 -16.71
C SER A 62 -18.86 -6.61 -16.58
N ARG A 63 -19.72 -7.44 -17.21
CA ARG A 63 -21.18 -7.22 -17.26
C ARG A 63 -21.84 -7.08 -15.88
N SER A 64 -21.25 -7.67 -14.83
CA SER A 64 -21.79 -7.66 -13.46
C SER A 64 -20.73 -7.58 -12.36
N SER A 65 -19.46 -7.33 -12.71
CA SER A 65 -18.34 -7.37 -11.75
C SER A 65 -17.19 -6.48 -12.16
N TYR A 66 -16.23 -6.30 -11.25
CA TYR A 66 -14.97 -5.62 -11.48
C TYR A 66 -13.82 -6.57 -11.15
N ALA A 67 -12.80 -6.64 -11.99
CA ALA A 67 -11.62 -7.48 -11.79
C ALA A 67 -10.33 -6.69 -11.95
N ALA A 68 -9.37 -6.91 -11.05
CA ALA A 68 -8.05 -6.28 -11.08
C ALA A 68 -6.96 -7.31 -10.77
N GLN A 69 -5.74 -7.12 -11.29
CA GLN A 69 -4.60 -7.98 -11.05
C GLN A 69 -3.38 -7.16 -10.67
N PHE A 70 -2.58 -7.67 -9.74
CA PHE A 70 -1.32 -7.08 -9.30
C PHE A 70 -0.34 -8.18 -8.91
N SER A 71 0.95 -7.91 -9.04
CA SER A 71 2.02 -8.85 -8.66
C SER A 71 2.51 -8.57 -7.26
N ILE A 72 2.61 -9.62 -6.45
CA ILE A 72 3.23 -9.59 -5.11
C ILE A 72 4.53 -10.40 -5.14
N PRO A 73 5.63 -9.91 -4.54
CA PRO A 73 6.84 -10.70 -4.38
C PRO A 73 6.61 -11.83 -3.37
N PHE A 74 7.02 -13.06 -3.72
CA PHE A 74 6.82 -14.29 -2.94
C PHE A 74 7.42 -14.24 -1.51
N ALA A 75 8.36 -13.33 -1.24
CA ALA A 75 9.02 -13.19 0.06
C ALA A 75 8.31 -12.26 1.06
N ALA A 76 7.29 -11.51 0.64
CA ALA A 76 6.61 -10.53 1.52
C ALA A 76 5.59 -11.17 2.49
N ASP A 77 5.31 -12.47 2.37
CA ASP A 77 4.22 -13.16 3.08
C ASP A 77 4.64 -13.84 4.41
N ARG A 78 5.69 -13.34 5.08
CA ARG A 78 6.12 -13.86 6.39
C ARG A 78 6.43 -12.77 7.39
N THR A 79 5.44 -11.94 7.73
CA THR A 79 5.46 -11.30 9.06
C THR A 79 4.79 -12.25 10.06
N THR A 80 5.54 -13.28 10.47
CA THR A 80 5.22 -14.04 11.68
C THR A 80 5.28 -13.07 12.86
N VAL A 81 4.15 -12.82 13.49
CA VAL A 81 4.08 -12.15 14.80
C VAL A 81 4.72 -13.13 15.79
N TYR A 82 5.90 -12.81 16.31
CA TYR A 82 6.41 -13.49 17.51
C TYR A 82 5.77 -12.85 18.76
N PRO A 83 5.44 -13.67 19.76
CA PRO A 83 4.78 -13.25 21.00
C PRO A 83 5.65 -12.33 21.87
#